data_AF-A0A0F9PW39-F1
#
_entry.id   AF-A0A0F9PW39-F1
#
_cell.length_a   1.000
_cell.length_b   1.000
_cell.length_c   1.000
_cell.angle_alpha   90.00
_cell.angle_beta   90.00
_cell.angle_gamma   90.00
#
_symmetry.space_group_name_H-M   'P 1'
#
loop_
_entity.id
_entity.type
_entity.pdbx_description
1 polymer ?
#
loop_
_entity_poly.entity_id
_entity_poly.type
_entity_poly.pdbx_seq_one_letter_code
_entity_poly.pdbx_strand_id
1 'polypeptide(L)'
;MTTRELVAESNRIEGITREPTKEEIYQFLAFLNLSKILVVDLENFVSVYEPGATLRDKQGMDVRVGEHTPPKGGPDIAHRLQALLKVVRRPWNRAAGAYKVHIAYEKLHPFMDGNGRSGRMLWYWMMRDKPMAQNLGFLHAFYYQALASKEKQC
;
A
#
# COMPACT_ATOMS: atom_id res chain seq x y z
N MET A 1 11.93 10.65 9.80
CA MET A 1 12.47 9.81 8.73
C MET A 1 12.43 10.56 7.41
N THR A 2 13.53 10.52 6.67
CA THR A 2 13.64 11.01 5.30
C THR A 2 12.88 10.09 4.35
N THR A 3 12.50 10.58 3.16
CA THR A 3 11.89 9.72 2.13
C THR A 3 12.75 8.50 1.80
N ARG A 4 14.07 8.67 1.73
CA ARG A 4 15.00 7.56 1.50
C ARG A 4 14.88 6.49 2.59
N GLU A 5 14.78 6.90 3.86
CA GLU A 5 14.62 5.95 4.98
C GLU A 5 13.28 5.22 4.94
N LEU A 6 12.19 5.90 4.56
CA LEU A 6 10.86 5.28 4.42
C LEU A 6 10.84 4.25 3.29
N VAL A 7 11.45 4.57 2.15
CA VAL A 7 11.59 3.64 1.03
C VAL A 7 12.50 2.47 1.40
N ALA A 8 13.63 2.73 2.07
CA ALA A 8 14.54 1.69 2.53
C ALA A 8 13.87 0.75 3.54
N GLU A 9 13.06 1.27 4.46
CA GLU A 9 12.26 0.45 5.37
C GLU A 9 11.27 -0.42 4.60
N SER A 10 10.52 0.16 3.66
CA SER A 10 9.59 -0.59 2.81
C SER A 10 10.29 -1.71 2.04
N ASN A 11 11.49 -1.47 1.52
CA ASN A 11 12.29 -2.47 0.81
C ASN A 11 12.78 -3.57 1.76
N ARG A 12 13.29 -3.23 2.95
CA ARG A 12 13.74 -4.21 3.94
C ARG A 12 12.65 -5.17 4.40
N ILE A 13 11.39 -4.70 4.47
CA ILE A 13 10.23 -5.55 4.81
C ILE A 13 10.04 -6.66 3.78
N GLU A 14 10.40 -6.42 2.51
CA GLU A 14 10.38 -7.43 1.43
C GLU A 14 11.71 -8.20 1.30
N GLY A 15 12.65 -8.02 2.24
CA GLY A 15 13.99 -8.63 2.16
C GLY A 15 14.95 -7.96 1.18
N ILE A 16 14.60 -6.80 0.61
CA ILE A 16 15.47 -6.04 -0.29
C ILE A 16 16.43 -5.18 0.55
N THR A 17 17.71 -5.54 0.57
CA THR A 17 18.75 -4.89 1.39
C THR A 17 19.59 -3.86 0.65
N ARG A 18 19.42 -3.74 -0.68
CA ARG A 18 20.08 -2.68 -1.47
C ARG A 18 19.53 -1.30 -1.11
N GLU A 19 20.32 -0.27 -1.41
CA GLU A 19 19.86 1.11 -1.32
C GLU A 19 18.65 1.37 -2.23
N PRO A 20 17.73 2.26 -1.82
CA PRO A 20 16.67 2.75 -2.69
C PRO A 20 17.22 3.37 -3.98
N THR A 21 16.61 3.05 -5.11
CA THR A 21 16.98 3.69 -6.37
C THR A 21 16.46 5.12 -6.43
N LYS A 22 16.98 5.92 -7.38
CA LYS A 22 16.49 7.30 -7.58
C LYS A 22 15.05 7.28 -8.07
N GLU A 23 14.71 6.30 -8.89
CA GLU A 23 13.39 6.08 -9.47
C GLU A 23 12.37 5.74 -8.39
N GLU A 24 12.72 4.87 -7.43
CA GLU A 24 11.87 4.56 -6.27
C GLU A 24 11.62 5.80 -5.43
N ILE A 25 12.66 6.57 -5.10
CA ILE A 25 12.53 7.80 -4.31
C ILE A 25 11.65 8.83 -5.04
N TYR A 26 11.88 9.03 -6.34
CA TYR A 26 11.10 9.95 -7.16
C TYR A 26 9.63 9.52 -7.23
N GLN A 27 9.38 8.25 -7.50
CA GLN A 27 8.03 7.71 -7.59
C GLN A 27 7.28 7.80 -6.26
N PHE A 28 7.96 7.58 -5.14
CA PHE A 28 7.39 7.75 -3.80
C PHE A 28 6.95 9.20 -3.55
N LEU A 29 7.82 10.18 -3.87
CA LEU A 29 7.50 11.61 -3.73
C LEU A 29 6.36 12.03 -4.66
N ALA A 30 6.40 11.59 -5.92
CA ALA A 30 5.36 11.87 -6.91
C ALA A 30 4.01 11.33 -6.43
N PHE A 31 3.99 10.09 -5.94
CA PHE A 31 2.78 9.46 -5.41
C PHE A 31 2.24 10.18 -4.17
N LEU A 32 3.10 10.60 -3.23
CA LEU A 32 2.68 11.38 -2.06
C LEU A 32 2.00 12.71 -2.41
N ASN A 33 2.41 13.33 -3.52
CA ASN A 33 1.89 14.61 -3.98
C ASN A 33 0.57 14.50 -4.76
N LEU A 34 0.07 13.29 -5.02
CA LEU A 34 -1.22 13.10 -5.67
C LEU A 34 -2.36 13.68 -4.83
N SER A 35 -3.21 14.50 -5.45
CA SER A 35 -4.44 15.01 -4.82
C SER A 35 -5.51 13.92 -4.65
N LYS A 36 -5.47 12.90 -5.51
CA LYS A 36 -6.31 11.70 -5.47
C LYS A 36 -5.54 10.52 -6.08
N ILE A 37 -5.76 9.32 -5.54
CA ILE A 37 -5.16 8.07 -6.07
C ILE A 37 -6.17 7.34 -6.92
N LEU A 38 -5.82 7.05 -8.17
CA LEU A 38 -6.51 6.18 -9.13
C LEU A 38 -5.81 4.81 -9.21
N VAL A 39 -6.45 3.84 -9.89
CA VAL A 39 -5.84 2.53 -10.14
C VAL A 39 -4.55 2.67 -10.94
N VAL A 40 -4.57 3.49 -12.00
CA VAL A 40 -3.40 3.77 -12.85
C VAL A 40 -2.21 4.35 -12.06
N ASP A 41 -2.47 5.12 -11.00
CA ASP A 41 -1.39 5.67 -10.16
C ASP A 41 -0.69 4.54 -9.37
N LEU A 42 -1.45 3.55 -8.90
CA LEU A 42 -0.89 2.35 -8.27
C LEU A 42 -0.19 1.44 -9.27
N GLU A 43 -0.72 1.27 -10.48
CA GLU A 43 -0.05 0.52 -11.55
C GLU A 43 1.31 1.15 -11.89
N ASN A 44 1.36 2.48 -12.06
CA ASN A 44 2.60 3.22 -12.30
C ASN A 44 3.58 3.11 -11.12
N PHE A 45 3.07 3.11 -9.89
CA PHE A 45 3.90 2.87 -8.71
C PHE A 45 4.48 1.46 -8.72
N VAL A 46 3.64 0.44 -8.92
CA VAL A 46 4.05 -0.97 -8.94
C VAL A 46 5.06 -1.22 -10.06
N SER A 47 4.91 -0.62 -11.24
CA SER A 47 5.85 -0.83 -12.34
C SER A 47 7.28 -0.36 -12.05
N VAL A 48 7.46 0.60 -11.12
CA VAL A 48 8.80 1.05 -10.67
C VAL A 48 9.38 0.12 -9.63
N TYR A 49 8.56 -0.35 -8.69
CA TYR A 49 9.02 -1.16 -7.56
C TYR A 49 9.14 -2.65 -7.89
N GLU A 50 8.22 -3.18 -8.69
CA GLU A 50 8.20 -4.58 -9.13
C GLU A 50 7.96 -4.64 -10.65
N PRO A 51 9.01 -4.42 -11.46
CA PRO A 51 8.90 -4.45 -12.91
C PRO A 51 8.33 -5.79 -13.42
N GLY A 52 7.25 -5.72 -14.19
CA GLY A 52 6.55 -6.90 -14.71
C GLY A 52 5.35 -7.34 -13.87
N ALA A 53 5.19 -6.83 -12.65
CA ALA A 53 3.94 -7.01 -11.90
C ALA A 53 2.81 -6.24 -12.57
N THR A 54 1.67 -6.90 -12.73
CA THR A 54 0.47 -6.37 -13.38
C THR A 54 -0.74 -6.55 -12.48
N LEU A 55 -1.78 -5.73 -12.70
CA LEU A 55 -3.06 -5.87 -12.04
C LEU A 55 -3.69 -7.23 -12.40
N ARG A 56 -4.25 -7.94 -11.41
CA ARG A 56 -4.91 -9.23 -11.57
C ARG A 56 -6.33 -9.10 -12.14
N ASP A 57 -6.50 -8.32 -13.21
CA ASP A 57 -7.81 -7.98 -13.79
C ASP A 57 -8.32 -8.99 -14.82
N LYS A 58 -7.57 -10.06 -15.10
CA LYS A 58 -7.95 -11.14 -16.02
C LYS A 58 -8.14 -12.47 -15.29
N GLN A 59 -9.06 -13.28 -15.81
CA GLN A 59 -9.25 -14.65 -15.33
C GLN A 59 -7.96 -15.46 -15.46
N GLY A 60 -7.71 -16.35 -14.50
CA GLY A 60 -6.51 -17.19 -14.47
C GLY A 60 -5.28 -16.53 -13.84
N MET A 61 -5.36 -15.23 -13.51
CA MET A 61 -4.35 -14.54 -12.70
C MET A 61 -4.58 -14.82 -11.22
N ASP A 62 -4.63 -16.09 -10.80
CA ASP A 62 -4.81 -16.50 -9.40
C ASP A 62 -3.46 -16.59 -8.67
N VAL A 63 -3.40 -16.22 -7.38
CA VAL A 63 -2.17 -16.24 -6.57
C VAL A 63 -2.47 -16.80 -5.19
N ARG A 64 -1.43 -17.25 -4.50
CA ARG A 64 -1.46 -17.66 -3.10
C ARG A 64 -0.42 -16.88 -2.31
N VAL A 65 -0.79 -16.39 -1.13
CA VAL A 65 0.04 -15.52 -0.29
C VAL A 65 0.16 -16.16 1.08
N GLY A 66 1.22 -16.94 1.29
CA GLY A 66 1.35 -17.82 2.46
C GLY A 66 0.13 -18.74 2.60
N GLU A 67 -0.56 -18.66 3.74
CA GLU A 67 -1.79 -19.42 4.01
C GLU A 67 -3.08 -18.70 3.56
N HIS A 68 -2.99 -17.46 3.08
CA HIS A 68 -4.14 -16.72 2.57
C HIS A 68 -4.30 -16.92 1.06
N THR A 69 -5.55 -17.16 0.64
CA THR A 69 -5.94 -17.14 -0.78
C THR A 69 -6.78 -15.89 -1.04
N PRO A 70 -6.23 -14.87 -1.73
CA PRO A 70 -6.99 -13.69 -2.14
C PRO A 70 -8.17 -14.04 -3.07
N PRO A 71 -9.10 -13.11 -3.32
CA PRO A 71 -10.13 -13.28 -4.34
C PRO A 71 -9.50 -13.65 -5.69
N LYS A 72 -10.18 -14.50 -6.48
CA LYS A 72 -9.68 -14.93 -7.81
C LYS A 72 -9.40 -13.74 -8.72
N GLY A 73 -8.41 -13.90 -9.59
CA GLY A 73 -8.07 -12.93 -10.63
C GLY A 73 -9.23 -12.75 -11.59
N GLY A 74 -9.44 -11.51 -12.04
CA GLY A 74 -10.51 -11.14 -12.95
C GLY A 74 -10.97 -9.69 -12.80
N PRO A 75 -11.94 -9.26 -13.62
CA PRO A 75 -12.34 -7.85 -13.69
C PRO A 75 -12.82 -7.27 -12.34
N ASP A 76 -13.30 -8.14 -11.45
CA ASP A 76 -13.75 -7.74 -10.11
C ASP A 76 -12.60 -7.22 -9.22
N ILE A 77 -11.35 -7.63 -9.45
CA ILE A 77 -10.19 -7.08 -8.73
C ILE A 77 -10.05 -5.57 -8.99
N ALA A 78 -10.14 -5.14 -10.26
CA ALA A 78 -10.09 -3.74 -10.63
C ALA A 78 -11.26 -2.95 -10.01
N HIS A 79 -12.48 -3.50 -10.05
CA HIS A 79 -13.66 -2.88 -9.45
C HIS A 79 -13.53 -2.72 -7.93
N ARG A 80 -13.06 -3.75 -7.23
CA ARG A 80 -12.84 -3.72 -5.77
C ARG A 80 -11.73 -2.76 -5.38
N LEU A 81 -10.63 -2.73 -6.14
CA LEU A 81 -9.56 -1.77 -5.92
C LEU A 81 -10.08 -0.34 -6.10
N GLN A 82 -10.83 -0.09 -7.17
CA GLN A 82 -11.44 1.21 -7.40
C GLN A 82 -12.41 1.61 -6.27
N ALA A 83 -13.21 0.66 -5.75
CA ALA A 83 -14.08 0.89 -4.61
C ALA A 83 -13.30 1.21 -3.33
N LEU A 84 -12.20 0.49 -3.06
CA LEU A 84 -11.30 0.78 -1.94
C LEU A 84 -10.69 2.17 -2.05
N LEU A 85 -10.23 2.58 -3.23
CA LEU A 85 -9.68 3.92 -3.46
C LEU A 85 -10.74 5.03 -3.30
N LYS A 86 -12.02 4.76 -3.58
CA LYS A 86 -13.12 5.69 -3.24
C LYS A 86 -13.24 5.88 -1.72
N VAL A 87 -13.02 4.83 -0.93
CA VAL A 87 -13.01 4.92 0.55
C VAL A 87 -11.83 5.75 1.05
N VAL A 88 -10.64 5.55 0.46
CA VAL A 88 -9.40 6.30 0.78
C VAL A 88 -9.56 7.81 0.59
N ARG A 89 -10.28 8.22 -0.45
CA ARG A 89 -10.47 9.63 -0.81
C ARG A 89 -11.41 10.39 0.14
N ARG A 90 -12.16 9.70 1.01
CA ARG A 90 -13.10 10.35 1.93
C ARG A 90 -12.34 11.13 3.02
N PRO A 91 -12.65 12.42 3.28
CA PRO A 91 -11.90 13.25 4.23
C PRO A 91 -11.74 12.66 5.63
N TRP A 92 -12.81 12.04 6.17
CA TRP A 92 -12.82 11.42 7.49
C TRP A 92 -12.06 10.08 7.57
N ASN A 93 -11.71 9.48 6.43
CA ASN A 93 -11.03 8.20 6.36
C ASN A 93 -9.51 8.29 6.27
N ARG A 94 -8.91 9.49 6.28
CA ARG A 94 -7.44 9.68 6.12
C ARG A 94 -6.63 8.88 7.16
N ALA A 95 -6.11 9.52 8.21
CA ALA A 95 -5.27 8.78 9.16
C ALA A 95 -6.05 7.70 9.94
N ALA A 96 -7.32 7.97 10.28
CA ALA A 96 -8.14 7.06 11.08
C ALA A 96 -8.52 5.77 10.33
N GLY A 97 -8.60 5.81 9.00
CA GLY A 97 -8.94 4.66 8.17
C GLY A 97 -7.72 3.91 7.63
N ALA A 98 -6.52 4.48 7.71
CA ALA A 98 -5.31 3.95 7.08
C ALA A 98 -5.02 2.48 7.46
N TYR A 99 -5.19 2.13 8.74
CA TYR A 99 -5.03 0.74 9.20
C TYR A 99 -6.00 -0.22 8.51
N LYS A 100 -7.31 0.09 8.55
CA LYS A 100 -8.35 -0.76 7.94
C LYS A 100 -8.21 -0.84 6.43
N VAL A 101 -7.85 0.27 5.78
CA VAL A 101 -7.59 0.29 4.33
C VAL A 101 -6.40 -0.58 3.97
N HIS A 102 -5.29 -0.48 4.69
CA HIS A 102 -4.12 -1.30 4.41
C HIS A 102 -4.44 -2.80 4.56
N ILE A 103 -5.15 -3.19 5.63
CA ILE A 103 -5.62 -4.58 5.80
C ILE A 103 -6.55 -5.01 4.65
N ALA A 104 -7.47 -4.14 4.21
CA ALA A 104 -8.36 -4.44 3.08
C ALA A 104 -7.59 -4.57 1.76
N TYR A 105 -6.54 -3.77 1.57
CA TYR A 105 -5.65 -3.82 0.41
C TYR A 105 -4.88 -5.15 0.36
N GLU A 106 -4.25 -5.54 1.48
CA GLU A 106 -3.50 -6.80 1.58
C GLU A 106 -4.38 -8.02 1.33
N LYS A 107 -5.64 -8.00 1.80
CA LYS A 107 -6.63 -9.05 1.54
C LYS A 107 -7.12 -9.08 0.10
N LEU A 108 -7.24 -7.91 -0.55
CA LEU A 108 -7.61 -7.83 -1.95
C LEU A 108 -6.48 -8.37 -2.84
N HIS A 109 -5.23 -8.08 -2.47
CA HIS A 109 -4.03 -8.48 -3.17
C HIS A 109 -4.11 -8.22 -4.69
N PRO A 110 -4.27 -6.96 -5.12
CA PRO A 110 -4.70 -6.64 -6.47
C PRO A 110 -3.67 -6.92 -7.57
N PHE A 111 -2.38 -7.00 -7.27
CA PHE A 111 -1.32 -7.19 -8.25
C PHE A 111 -0.74 -8.61 -8.22
N MET A 112 -0.10 -9.05 -9.30
CA MET A 112 0.63 -10.33 -9.35
C MET A 112 1.78 -10.37 -8.34
N ASP A 113 2.41 -9.23 -8.10
CA ASP A 113 3.43 -9.00 -7.07
C ASP A 113 3.50 -7.48 -6.74
N GLY A 114 4.31 -7.07 -5.77
CA GLY A 114 4.47 -5.67 -5.37
C GLY A 114 3.37 -5.16 -4.43
N ASN A 115 2.49 -6.05 -3.94
CA ASN A 115 1.36 -5.69 -3.08
C ASN A 115 1.82 -5.09 -1.75
N GLY A 116 2.80 -5.68 -1.08
CA GLY A 116 3.29 -5.14 0.20
C GLY A 116 3.82 -3.71 0.07
N ARG A 117 4.65 -3.43 -0.93
CA ARG A 117 5.23 -2.09 -1.16
C ARG A 117 4.18 -1.06 -1.58
N SER A 118 3.29 -1.41 -2.49
CA SER A 118 2.20 -0.52 -2.93
C SER A 118 1.14 -0.29 -1.84
N GLY A 119 0.85 -1.31 -1.02
CA GLY A 119 -0.02 -1.21 0.15
C GLY A 119 0.54 -0.28 1.21
N ARG A 120 1.86 -0.33 1.47
CA ARG A 120 2.55 0.62 2.36
C ARG A 120 2.59 2.03 1.80
N MET A 121 2.79 2.19 0.49
CA MET A 121 2.70 3.50 -0.17
C MET A 121 1.31 4.13 0.00
N LEU A 122 0.25 3.34 -0.23
CA LEU A 122 -1.13 3.79 -0.02
C LEU A 122 -1.37 4.21 1.44
N TRP A 123 -0.84 3.44 2.39
CA TRP A 123 -0.87 3.78 3.81
C TRP A 123 -0.12 5.10 4.11
N TYR A 124 1.08 5.27 3.57
CA TYR A 124 1.86 6.51 3.74
C TYR A 124 1.12 7.71 3.18
N TRP A 125 0.49 7.57 2.01
CA TRP A 125 -0.32 8.64 1.44
C TRP A 125 -1.45 9.06 2.39
N MET A 126 -2.14 8.11 3.04
CA MET A 126 -3.21 8.42 4.00
C MET A 126 -2.69 9.04 5.32
N MET A 127 -1.45 8.74 5.68
CA MET A 127 -0.83 9.13 6.93
C MET A 127 0.15 10.31 6.81
N ARG A 128 0.37 10.85 5.60
CA ARG A 128 1.41 11.85 5.31
C ARG A 128 1.39 13.11 6.16
N ASP A 129 0.22 13.50 6.65
CA ASP A 129 0.03 14.69 7.51
C ASP A 129 0.16 14.36 9.02
N LYS A 130 0.54 13.12 9.38
CA LYS A 130 0.64 12.68 10.77
C LYS A 130 2.11 12.54 11.19
N PRO A 131 2.50 13.14 12.34
CA PRO A 131 3.85 13.01 12.88
C PRO A 131 4.28 11.56 13.05
N MET A 132 3.34 10.66 13.39
CA MET A 132 3.63 9.24 13.59
C MET A 132 4.23 8.58 12.34
N ALA A 133 3.69 8.85 11.15
CA ALA A 133 4.23 8.27 9.91
C ALA A 133 5.54 8.93 9.48
N GLN A 134 5.72 10.22 9.77
CA GLN A 134 6.94 10.96 9.46
C GLN A 134 8.10 10.56 10.37
N ASN A 135 7.83 10.22 11.64
CA ASN A 135 8.87 10.01 12.65
C ASN A 135 9.19 8.54 12.89
N LEU A 136 8.22 7.63 12.81
CA LEU A 136 8.38 6.23 13.23
C LEU A 136 8.53 5.23 12.08
N GLY A 137 8.17 5.62 10.85
CA GLY A 137 8.11 4.70 9.72
C GLY A 137 6.87 3.80 9.78
N PHE A 138 6.78 2.87 8.83
CA PHE A 138 5.61 2.03 8.64
C PHE A 138 5.45 1.02 9.77
N LEU A 139 6.47 0.22 10.08
CA LEU A 139 6.31 -0.92 10.99
C LEU A 139 5.86 -0.46 12.38
N HIS A 140 6.52 0.56 12.90
CA HIS A 140 6.26 1.05 14.26
C HIS A 140 4.93 1.82 14.33
N ALA A 141 4.64 2.69 13.36
CA ALA A 141 3.35 3.37 13.31
C ALA A 141 2.17 2.40 13.12
N PHE A 142 2.35 1.38 12.27
CA PHE A 142 1.34 0.37 12.01
C PHE A 142 1.10 -0.52 13.23
N TYR A 143 2.15 -0.86 13.98
CA TYR A 143 2.04 -1.57 15.26
C TYR A 143 1.16 -0.81 16.27
N TYR A 144 1.36 0.50 16.43
CA TYR A 144 0.50 1.30 17.31
C TYR A 144 -0.95 1.38 16.81
N GLN A 145 -1.17 1.45 15.50
CA GLN A 145 -2.52 1.35 14.95
C GLN A 145 -3.18 0.00 15.23
N ALA A 146 -2.42 -1.08 15.21
CA ALA A 146 -2.91 -2.42 15.52
C ALA A 146 -3.32 -2.53 17.00
N LEU A 147 -2.51 -2.02 17.94
CA LEU A 147 -2.85 -1.97 19.37
C LEU A 147 -4.15 -1.17 19.60
N ALA A 148 -4.21 0.06 19.08
CA ALA A 148 -5.38 0.92 19.22
C ALA A 148 -6.64 0.34 18.55
N SER A 149 -6.50 -0.55 17.56
CA SER A 149 -7.63 -1.22 16.92
C SER A 149 -8.15 -2.40 17.75
N LYS A 150 -7.30 -3.06 18.53
CA LYS A 150 -7.70 -4.13 19.47
C LYS A 150 -8.43 -3.57 20.69
N GLU A 151 -7.98 -2.43 21.22
CA GLU A 151 -8.61 -1.77 22.37
C GLU A 151 -10.05 -1.30 22.10
N LYS A 152 -10.42 -1.04 20.84
CA LYS A 152 -11.77 -0.60 20.44
C LYS A 152 -12.76 -1.76 20.23
N GLN A 153 -12.34 -3.01 20.44
CA GLN A 153 -13.18 -4.20 20.32
C GLN A 153 -13.61 -4.80 21.67
N CYS A 154 -13.16 -4.20 22.78
CA CYS A 154 -13.70 -4.42 24.13
C CYS A 154 -14.68 -3.30 24.48
#